data_AF-A0A520N9F4-F1
#
_entry.id   AF-A0A520N9F4-F1
#
_cell.length_a   1.000
_cell.length_b   1.000
_cell.length_c   1.000
_cell.angle_alpha   90.00
_cell.angle_beta   90.00
_cell.angle_gamma   90.00
#
_symmetry.space_group_name_H-M   'P 1'
#
loop_
_entity.id
_entity.type
_entity.pdbx_description
1 polymer ?
#
loop_
_entity_poly.entity_id
_entity_poly.type
_entity_poly.pdbx_seq_one_letter_code
_entity_poly.pdbx_strand_id
1 'polypeptide(L)'
;MTISSPLAASDTPLALLPPADPDDAYENRLHIPNADRHLAAWPVDAAAFRDRHQDSRRDLAYGPDPRTSYDLFLPAGGIDAAKGVVGVIHGGYWVALSKDDFSHLAAGLLNRGWA
;
A
#
# COMPACT_ATOMS: atom_id res chain seq x y z
N MET A 1 4.73 -34.91 8.03
CA MET A 1 5.80 -34.41 7.14
C MET A 1 5.54 -32.93 6.88
N THR A 2 6.30 -32.06 7.51
CA THR A 2 6.28 -30.62 7.23
C THR A 2 7.04 -30.38 5.94
N ILE A 3 6.35 -29.94 4.88
CA ILE A 3 7.02 -29.48 3.67
C ILE A 3 7.67 -28.14 4.02
N SER A 4 9.00 -28.10 4.03
CA SER A 4 9.75 -26.86 4.23
C SER A 4 9.40 -25.88 3.11
N SER A 5 9.13 -24.64 3.49
CA SER A 5 8.82 -23.57 2.52
C SER A 5 9.98 -23.41 1.54
N PRO A 6 9.72 -23.28 0.22
CA PRO A 6 10.75 -22.91 -0.76
C PRO A 6 11.31 -21.49 -0.53
N LEU A 7 10.71 -20.73 0.40
CA LEU A 7 11.15 -19.40 0.84
C LEU A 7 11.91 -19.42 2.17
N ALA A 8 12.23 -20.59 2.72
CA ALA A 8 13.10 -20.67 3.90
C ALA A 8 14.49 -20.11 3.56
N ALA A 9 15.04 -19.27 4.44
CA ALA A 9 16.37 -18.71 4.24
C ALA A 9 17.41 -19.83 4.07
N SER A 10 18.18 -19.76 2.99
CA SER A 10 19.20 -20.73 2.61
C SER A 10 20.47 -19.98 2.23
N ASP A 11 21.62 -20.49 2.67
CA ASP A 11 22.93 -20.00 2.24
C ASP A 11 23.26 -20.40 0.78
N THR A 12 22.42 -21.24 0.17
CA THR A 12 22.48 -21.54 -1.26
C THR A 12 21.73 -20.46 -2.02
N PRO A 13 22.40 -19.65 -2.86
CA PRO A 13 21.71 -18.71 -3.72
C PRO A 13 20.69 -19.47 -4.56
N LEU A 14 19.44 -18.99 -4.58
CA LEU A 14 18.48 -19.46 -5.57
C LEU A 14 19.07 -19.13 -6.94
N ALA A 15 19.55 -20.15 -7.66
CA ALA A 15 19.96 -20.03 -9.04
C ALA A 15 18.69 -19.92 -9.90
N LEU A 16 18.06 -18.74 -9.84
CA LEU A 16 16.99 -18.39 -10.76
C LEU A 16 17.66 -18.06 -12.09
N LEU A 17 17.37 -18.86 -13.11
CA LEU A 17 17.67 -18.46 -14.47
C LEU A 17 16.95 -17.13 -14.72
N PRO A 18 17.61 -16.13 -15.31
CA PRO A 18 16.93 -14.90 -15.67
C PRO A 18 15.74 -15.23 -16.57
N PRO A 19 14.61 -14.49 -16.44
CA PRO A 19 13.48 -14.69 -17.32
C PRO A 19 13.92 -14.50 -18.77
N ALA A 20 13.31 -15.26 -19.69
CA ALA A 20 13.61 -15.14 -21.11
C ALA A 20 13.28 -13.75 -21.66
N ASP A 21 12.28 -13.08 -21.07
CA ASP A 21 11.91 -11.70 -21.33
C ASP A 21 11.74 -10.95 -20.00
N PRO A 22 12.61 -9.97 -19.69
CA PRO A 22 12.50 -9.18 -18.47
C PRO A 22 11.30 -8.23 -18.48
N ASP A 23 10.81 -7.79 -19.64
CA ASP A 23 9.67 -6.87 -19.69
C ASP A 23 8.41 -7.63 -19.27
N ASP A 24 8.14 -8.78 -19.89
CA ASP A 24 7.01 -9.66 -19.49
C ASP A 24 7.12 -10.10 -18.02
N ALA A 25 8.32 -10.44 -17.55
CA ALA A 25 8.52 -10.90 -16.18
C ALA A 25 8.24 -9.83 -15.12
N TYR A 26 8.37 -8.55 -15.47
CA TYR A 26 8.02 -7.43 -14.60
C TYR A 26 6.65 -6.84 -14.90
N GLU A 27 5.88 -7.38 -15.85
CA GLU A 27 4.54 -6.91 -16.18
C GLU A 27 3.47 -7.52 -15.26
N ASN A 28 3.46 -7.08 -13.99
CA ASN A 28 2.51 -7.55 -12.98
C ASN A 28 1.04 -7.47 -13.43
N ARG A 29 0.68 -6.43 -14.18
CA ARG A 29 -0.71 -6.19 -14.62
C ARG A 29 -1.19 -7.26 -15.59
N LEU A 30 -0.31 -7.72 -16.49
CA LEU A 30 -0.63 -8.76 -17.47
C LEU A 30 -0.90 -10.11 -16.79
N HIS A 31 -0.21 -10.38 -15.68
CA HIS A 31 -0.24 -11.66 -14.96
C HIS A 31 -1.22 -11.69 -13.78
N ILE A 32 -1.97 -10.61 -13.51
CA ILE A 32 -3.03 -10.56 -12.50
C ILE A 32 -4.41 -10.55 -13.20
N PRO A 33 -5.26 -11.58 -12.99
CA PRO A 33 -6.60 -11.58 -13.55
C PRO A 33 -7.39 -10.32 -13.16
N ASN A 34 -7.93 -9.61 -14.16
CA ASN A 34 -8.70 -8.38 -13.98
C ASN A 34 -7.94 -7.23 -13.29
N ALA A 35 -6.60 -7.17 -13.42
CA ALA A 35 -5.78 -6.11 -12.81
C ALA A 35 -6.32 -4.69 -13.05
N ASP A 36 -6.77 -4.41 -14.27
CA ASP A 36 -7.35 -3.14 -14.69
C ASP A 36 -8.53 -2.71 -13.83
N ARG A 37 -9.41 -3.67 -13.49
CA ARG A 37 -10.57 -3.43 -12.65
C ARG A 37 -10.14 -3.06 -11.23
N HIS A 38 -9.12 -3.72 -10.69
CA HIS A 38 -8.59 -3.40 -9.36
C HIS A 38 -7.99 -2.00 -9.34
N LEU A 39 -7.13 -1.67 -10.32
CA LEU A 39 -6.53 -0.35 -10.47
C LEU A 39 -7.59 0.76 -10.59
N ALA A 40 -8.67 0.51 -11.32
CA ALA A 40 -9.77 1.47 -11.46
C ALA A 40 -10.60 1.63 -10.18
N ALA A 41 -10.70 0.59 -9.35
CA ALA A 41 -11.51 0.62 -8.12
C ALA A 41 -10.81 1.37 -6.97
N TRP A 42 -9.49 1.26 -6.85
CA TRP A 42 -8.73 1.84 -5.73
C TRP A 42 -8.96 3.33 -5.47
N PRO A 43 -8.85 4.25 -6.47
CA PRO A 43 -9.12 5.66 -6.22
C PRO A 43 -10.57 5.94 -5.82
N VAL A 44 -11.53 5.14 -6.32
CA VAL A 44 -12.96 5.26 -5.95
C VAL A 44 -13.15 4.87 -4.50
N ASP A 45 -12.61 3.72 -4.09
CA ASP A 45 -12.69 3.24 -2.71
C ASP A 45 -11.97 4.17 -1.73
N ALA A 46 -10.80 4.69 -2.12
CA ALA A 46 -10.04 5.65 -1.33
C ALA A 46 -10.77 7.00 -1.19
N ALA A 47 -11.38 7.52 -2.26
CA ALA A 47 -12.19 8.72 -2.19
C ALA A 47 -13.40 8.53 -1.27
N ALA A 48 -14.15 7.44 -1.45
CA ALA A 48 -15.30 7.11 -0.60
C ALA A 48 -14.88 6.93 0.89
N PHE A 49 -13.69 6.37 1.13
CA PHE A 49 -13.15 6.28 2.48
C PHE A 49 -12.83 7.66 3.07
N ARG A 50 -12.17 8.54 2.31
CA ARG A 50 -11.86 9.92 2.74
C ARG A 50 -13.13 10.73 3.03
N ASP A 51 -14.19 10.55 2.24
CA ASP A 51 -15.47 11.23 2.47
C ASP A 51 -16.12 10.86 3.81
N ARG A 52 -15.87 9.65 4.30
CA ARG A 52 -16.33 9.17 5.61
C ARG A 52 -15.41 9.56 6.78
N HIS A 53 -14.19 10.03 6.51
CA HIS A 53 -13.18 10.40 7.51
C HIS A 53 -12.78 11.87 7.32
N GLN A 54 -13.76 12.77 7.43
CA GLN A 54 -13.56 14.20 7.16
C GLN A 54 -12.66 14.89 8.18
N ASP A 55 -12.48 14.28 9.36
CA ASP A 55 -11.58 14.68 10.43
C ASP A 55 -10.12 14.22 10.23
N SER A 56 -9.86 13.45 9.16
CA SER A 56 -8.49 13.08 8.78
C SER A 56 -7.63 14.29 8.46
N ARG A 57 -6.35 14.22 8.82
CA ARG A 57 -5.38 15.28 8.54
C ARG A 57 -4.69 14.94 7.22
N ARG A 58 -5.12 15.56 6.14
CA ARG A 58 -4.63 15.26 4.79
C ARG A 58 -3.57 16.25 4.34
N ASP A 59 -2.76 15.81 3.37
CA ASP A 59 -1.75 16.62 2.68
C ASP A 59 -0.71 17.27 3.63
N LEU A 60 -0.37 16.57 4.71
CA LEU A 60 0.66 17.00 5.64
C LEU A 60 2.02 16.91 4.97
N ALA A 61 2.73 18.04 4.86
CA ALA A 61 4.05 18.09 4.25
C ALA A 61 5.12 17.46 5.14
N TYR A 62 6.04 16.70 4.52
CA TYR A 62 7.29 16.24 5.16
C TYR A 62 8.54 16.67 4.38
N GLY A 63 8.36 17.38 3.26
CA GLY A 63 9.42 17.95 2.45
C GLY A 63 8.92 19.17 1.66
N PRO A 64 9.80 19.78 0.85
CA PRO A 64 9.47 20.99 0.10
C PRO A 64 8.70 20.73 -1.20
N ASP A 65 8.68 19.50 -1.70
CA ASP A 65 8.01 19.15 -2.96
C ASP A 65 6.51 18.89 -2.72
N PRO A 66 5.59 19.28 -3.63
CA PRO A 66 4.16 19.03 -3.48
C PRO A 66 3.78 17.56 -3.25
N ARG A 67 4.57 16.61 -3.77
CA ARG A 67 4.36 15.16 -3.58
C ARG A 67 5.00 14.61 -2.31
N THR A 68 5.80 15.41 -1.60
CA THR A 68 6.32 15.04 -0.27
C THR A 68 5.29 15.35 0.81
N SER A 69 4.14 14.69 0.71
CA SER A 69 3.01 14.80 1.63
C SER A 69 2.45 13.44 2.03
N TYR A 70 1.73 13.39 3.16
CA TYR A 70 1.04 12.21 3.65
C TYR A 70 -0.31 12.57 4.26
N ASP A 71 -1.19 11.57 4.37
CA ASP A 71 -2.44 11.67 5.10
C ASP A 71 -2.32 10.91 6.41
N LEU A 72 -2.85 11.48 7.49
CA LEU A 72 -2.94 10.87 8.81
C LEU A 72 -4.41 10.65 9.19
N PHE A 73 -4.76 9.38 9.37
CA PHE A 73 -6.06 8.96 9.88
C PHE A 73 -5.90 8.57 11.35
N LEU A 74 -6.88 8.88 12.20
CA LEU A 74 -6.82 8.59 13.63
C LEU A 74 -7.92 7.59 14.00
N PRO A 75 -7.65 6.64 14.90
CA PRO A 75 -8.69 5.75 15.40
C PRO A 75 -9.67 6.52 16.30
N ALA A 76 -10.77 5.87 16.67
CA ALA A 76 -11.68 6.41 17.66
C ALA A 76 -10.93 6.76 18.97
N GLY A 77 -11.19 7.94 19.51
CA GLY A 77 -10.46 8.50 20.65
C GLY A 77 -9.25 9.37 20.27
N GLY A 78 -8.92 9.48 18.98
CA GLY A 78 -7.90 10.40 18.49
C GLY A 78 -6.46 9.91 18.74
N ILE A 79 -5.50 10.84 18.68
CA ILE A 79 -4.06 10.54 18.75
C ILE A 79 -3.64 9.94 20.10
N ASP A 80 -4.25 10.39 21.20
CA ASP A 80 -3.90 9.92 22.56
C ASP A 80 -4.37 8.48 22.82
N ALA A 81 -5.39 8.02 22.07
CA ALA A 81 -5.89 6.65 22.13
C ALA A 81 -5.21 5.71 21.13
N ALA A 82 -4.37 6.24 20.22
CA ALA A 82 -3.70 5.44 19.22
C ALA A 82 -2.62 4.56 19.86
N LYS A 83 -2.59 3.28 19.48
CA LYS A 83 -1.57 2.31 19.94
C LYS A 83 -0.18 2.58 19.36
N GLY A 84 -0.13 3.38 18.30
CA GLY A 84 1.04 3.67 17.49
C GLY A 84 0.61 4.09 16.09
N VAL A 85 1.60 4.29 15.22
CA VAL A 85 1.41 4.68 13.81
C VAL A 85 1.87 3.57 12.89
N VAL A 86 1.08 3.26 11.86
CA VAL A 86 1.46 2.37 10.76
C VAL A 86 1.55 3.17 9.46
N GLY A 87 2.75 3.25 8.90
CA GLY A 87 2.97 3.87 7.59
C GLY A 87 2.60 2.92 6.46
N VAL A 88 1.76 3.38 5.52
CA VAL A 88 1.49 2.70 4.25
C VAL A 88 2.21 3.46 3.14
N ILE A 89 3.14 2.79 2.46
CA ILE A 89 3.89 3.35 1.33
C ILE A 89 3.40 2.65 0.06
N HIS A 90 2.90 3.42 -0.90
CA HIS A 90 2.35 2.86 -2.13
C HIS A 90 3.44 2.41 -3.12
N GLY A 91 3.07 1.47 -4.00
CA GLY A 91 3.89 1.03 -5.13
C GLY A 91 3.68 1.88 -6.39
N GLY A 92 3.83 1.26 -7.56
CA GLY A 92 3.67 1.94 -8.86
C GLY A 92 4.97 2.18 -9.60
N TYR A 93 5.97 1.29 -9.43
CA TYR A 93 7.26 1.34 -10.13
C TYR A 93 8.00 2.68 -10.02
N TRP A 94 7.76 3.45 -8.96
CA TRP A 94 8.28 4.81 -8.77
C TRP A 94 7.90 5.83 -9.87
N VAL A 95 7.00 5.47 -10.79
CA VAL A 95 6.59 6.32 -11.92
C VAL A 95 5.09 6.60 -11.94
N ALA A 96 4.30 5.87 -11.14
CA ALA A 96 2.84 5.96 -11.13
C ALA A 96 2.26 5.98 -9.71
N LEU A 97 0.95 6.29 -9.67
CA LEU A 97 0.09 6.29 -8.47
C LEU A 97 0.40 7.43 -7.47
N SER A 98 -0.47 7.58 -6.48
CA SER A 98 -0.31 8.50 -5.35
C SER A 98 -0.87 7.92 -4.06
N LYS A 99 -0.61 8.59 -2.92
CA LYS A 99 -1.27 8.28 -1.63
C LYS A 99 -2.80 8.26 -1.73
N ASP A 100 -3.36 8.99 -2.68
CA ASP A 100 -4.81 9.18 -2.83
C ASP A 100 -5.51 7.94 -3.41
N ASP A 101 -4.76 6.97 -3.94
CA ASP A 101 -5.32 5.71 -4.44
C ASP A 101 -5.52 4.67 -3.31
N PHE A 102 -4.95 4.90 -2.13
CA PHE A 102 -4.77 3.84 -1.11
C PHE A 102 -5.36 4.12 0.27
N SER A 103 -6.00 5.28 0.49
CA SER A 103 -6.49 5.66 1.84
C SER A 103 -7.42 4.61 2.47
N HIS A 104 -8.20 3.88 1.67
CA HIS A 104 -9.13 2.86 2.16
C HIS A 104 -8.43 1.69 2.91
N LEU A 105 -7.13 1.48 2.68
CA LEU A 105 -6.35 0.46 3.38
C LEU A 105 -6.23 0.74 4.89
N ALA A 106 -6.39 1.99 5.33
CA ALA A 106 -6.34 2.36 6.75
C ALA A 106 -7.50 1.77 7.58
N ALA A 107 -8.63 1.42 6.96
CA ALA A 107 -9.85 1.01 7.67
C ALA A 107 -9.61 -0.13 8.69
N GLY A 108 -8.82 -1.14 8.32
CA GLY A 108 -8.53 -2.28 9.20
C GLY A 108 -7.61 -1.93 10.38
N LEU A 109 -6.76 -0.92 10.23
CA LEU A 109 -5.84 -0.41 11.24
C LEU A 109 -6.59 0.46 12.24
N LEU A 110 -7.40 1.40 11.74
CA LEU A 110 -8.26 2.27 12.54
C LEU A 110 -9.20 1.45 13.45
N ASN A 111 -9.85 0.42 12.89
CA ASN A 111 -10.72 -0.48 13.64
C ASN A 111 -10.00 -1.27 14.75
N ARG A 112 -8.67 -1.35 14.68
CA ARG A 112 -7.82 -1.99 15.69
C ARG A 112 -7.12 -1.00 16.61
N GLY A 113 -7.42 0.29 16.51
CA GLY A 113 -6.86 1.34 17.36
C GLY A 113 -5.45 1.80 16.97
N TRP A 114 -5.05 1.58 15.72
CA TRP A 114 -3.81 2.13 15.15
C TRP A 114 -4.14 3.38 14.35
N ALA A 115 -3.22 4.35 14.36
CA ALA A 115 -3.22 5.47 13.41
C ALA A 115 -2.50 5.07 12.11
#